data_AF-A0A2L0EYY8-F1
#
_entry.id   AF-A0A2L0EYY8-F1
#
_cell.length_a   1.000
_cell.length_b   1.000
_cell.length_c   1.000
_cell.angle_alpha   90.00
_cell.angle_beta   90.00
_cell.angle_gamma   90.00
#
_symmetry.space_group_name_H-M   'P 1'
#
loop_
_entity.id
_entity.type
_entity.pdbx_description
1 polymer ?
#
loop_
_entity_poly.entity_id
_entity_poly.type
_entity_poly.pdbx_seq_one_letter_code
_entity_poly.pdbx_strand_id
1 'polypeptide(L)'
;MTDNKGRPHGKLKRLGLGLAAAAALFGLFRVGAAAWGESRLRAYREATEAEWNAARARIHERSGPAGEGAARDGCVASYARTTNPELGIYNMLVKQALDAGPGAPLPPKLVPELERRRPELDAFRQAARCSHYELADDVAWVDYTPVHPILFTSRLVVIEGHGLAAKGDVRGALDRYLSVAKVGEDMAAGPMIAGIIGSDAARHAYVGIAALTAGAPRLAEAELAAVDRELAERGRRLPLLAEALHKERLQLRKEAMSPRIQGALPDHVSSPALSPGVVALTVLFPTEAVFGHVVPMMDARLRRAEQIARDAERAPSAAARFQEVATDALVTEATWLGGILDPEQLQRLARRDCALRASYHLARAAIAAERAHADGRYPEALPSLAQDPCGTGPLVYSRSPDGTGYTLSSVGENGQADGPREGGGATGESDDLVITRRGSYAM
;
A
#
# COMPACT_ATOMS: atom_id res chain seq x y z
N MET A 1 23.37 -34.21 70.96
CA MET A 1 23.70 -34.03 69.54
C MET A 1 23.63 -35.39 68.85
N THR A 2 22.47 -35.75 68.30
CA THR A 2 22.30 -36.95 67.47
C THR A 2 22.30 -36.53 66.01
N ASP A 3 23.23 -37.12 65.26
CA ASP A 3 23.58 -36.84 63.87
C ASP A 3 22.45 -37.36 62.95
N ASN A 4 21.61 -36.46 62.42
CA ASN A 4 20.50 -36.78 61.54
C ASN A 4 20.98 -36.89 60.08
N LYS A 5 21.84 -37.87 59.79
CA LYS A 5 22.29 -38.22 58.43
C LYS A 5 21.35 -39.24 57.82
N GLY A 6 20.15 -38.80 57.44
CA GLY A 6 19.15 -39.65 56.80
C GLY A 6 18.35 -38.91 55.75
N ARG A 7 18.51 -39.31 54.48
CA ARG A 7 17.62 -39.09 53.32
C ARG A 7 17.74 -37.78 52.49
N PRO A 8 18.83 -37.64 51.71
CA PRO A 8 18.77 -36.88 50.45
C PRO A 8 18.43 -37.76 49.23
N HIS A 9 18.81 -39.05 49.20
CA HIS A 9 18.65 -39.90 48.00
C HIS A 9 17.21 -40.29 47.64
N GLY A 10 16.31 -40.44 48.61
CA GLY A 10 14.90 -40.76 48.34
C GLY A 10 14.13 -39.58 47.72
N LYS A 11 14.52 -38.34 48.02
CA LYS A 11 13.89 -37.14 47.48
C LYS A 11 14.31 -36.89 46.03
N LEU A 12 15.58 -37.10 45.71
CA LEU A 12 16.12 -36.97 44.34
C LEU A 12 15.49 -37.98 43.36
N LYS A 13 15.28 -39.24 43.76
CA LYS A 13 14.60 -40.24 42.91
C LYS A 13 13.13 -39.90 42.64
N ARG A 14 12.41 -39.37 43.65
CA ARG A 14 11.01 -38.92 43.49
C ARG A 14 10.90 -37.68 42.59
N LEU A 15 11.84 -36.74 42.70
CA LEU A 15 11.96 -35.59 41.80
C LEU A 15 12.26 -36.04 40.36
N GLY A 16 13.20 -36.96 40.16
CA GLY A 16 13.51 -37.50 38.82
C GLY A 16 12.34 -38.23 38.17
N LEU A 17 11.60 -39.05 38.93
CA LEU A 17 10.41 -39.73 38.43
C LEU A 17 9.27 -38.74 38.10
N GLY A 18 9.08 -37.72 38.93
CA GLY A 18 8.11 -36.65 38.68
C GLY A 18 8.43 -35.83 37.43
N LEU A 19 9.70 -35.49 37.21
CA LEU A 19 10.16 -34.79 36.01
C LEU A 19 10.00 -35.66 34.75
N ALA A 20 10.31 -36.95 34.82
CA ALA A 20 10.13 -37.86 33.68
C ALA A 20 8.64 -38.04 33.32
N ALA A 21 7.75 -38.17 34.32
CA ALA A 21 6.31 -38.24 34.08
C ALA A 21 5.76 -36.93 33.49
N ALA A 22 6.20 -35.78 33.99
CA ALA A 22 5.84 -34.47 33.43
C ALA A 22 6.33 -34.31 31.99
N ALA A 23 7.57 -34.73 31.68
CA ALA A 23 8.12 -34.71 30.33
C ALA A 23 7.34 -35.63 29.37
N ALA A 24 6.95 -36.83 29.82
CA ALA A 24 6.14 -37.75 29.03
C ALA A 24 4.73 -37.20 28.75
N LEU A 25 4.08 -36.62 29.75
CA LEU A 25 2.78 -35.96 29.59
C LEU A 25 2.86 -34.75 28.64
N PHE A 26 3.92 -33.95 28.76
CA PHE A 26 4.18 -32.86 27.84
C PHE A 26 4.41 -33.35 26.41
N GLY A 27 5.16 -34.45 26.23
CA GLY A 27 5.35 -35.11 24.94
C GLY A 27 4.04 -35.57 24.31
N LEU A 28 3.19 -36.28 25.07
CA LEU A 28 1.87 -36.73 24.61
C LEU A 28 0.95 -35.56 24.26
N PHE A 29 0.95 -34.52 25.09
CA PHE A 29 0.21 -33.29 24.82
C PHE A 29 0.66 -32.65 23.50
N ARG A 30 1.98 -32.54 23.27
CA ARG A 30 2.50 -31.99 22.00
C ARG A 30 2.09 -32.84 20.80
N VAL A 31 2.17 -34.17 20.88
CA VAL A 31 1.74 -35.05 19.78
C VAL A 31 0.25 -34.89 19.49
N GLY A 32 -0.60 -34.88 20.53
CA GLY A 32 -2.04 -34.69 20.39
C GLY A 32 -2.41 -33.32 19.81
N ALA A 33 -1.74 -32.26 20.28
CA ALA A 33 -1.93 -30.91 19.76
C ALA A 33 -1.51 -30.80 18.27
N ALA A 34 -0.40 -31.42 17.88
CA ALA A 34 0.06 -31.44 16.49
C ALA A 34 -0.94 -32.14 15.57
N ALA A 35 -1.41 -33.33 15.96
CA ALA A 35 -2.41 -34.08 15.19
C ALA A 35 -3.74 -33.32 15.05
N TRP A 36 -4.19 -32.65 16.13
CA TRP A 36 -5.36 -31.76 16.07
C TRP A 36 -5.14 -30.59 15.11
N GLY A 37 -3.97 -29.94 15.19
CA GLY A 37 -3.56 -28.85 14.32
C GLY A 37 -3.57 -29.23 12.84
N GLU A 38 -2.95 -30.36 12.50
CA GLU A 38 -2.94 -30.91 11.14
C GLU A 38 -4.35 -31.23 10.63
N SER A 39 -5.20 -31.84 11.47
CA SER A 39 -6.58 -32.13 11.10
C SER A 39 -7.36 -30.85 10.80
N ARG A 40 -7.16 -29.79 11.58
CA ARG A 40 -7.82 -28.49 11.38
C ARG A 40 -7.32 -27.81 10.11
N LEU A 41 -6.02 -27.84 9.86
CA LEU A 41 -5.43 -27.32 8.63
C LEU A 41 -5.93 -28.09 7.41
N ARG A 42 -6.03 -29.41 7.46
CA ARG A 42 -6.59 -30.22 6.36
C ARG A 42 -8.02 -29.82 6.04
N ALA A 43 -8.89 -29.77 7.05
CA ALA A 43 -10.28 -29.34 6.87
C ALA A 43 -10.38 -27.91 6.31
N TYR A 44 -9.52 -27.00 6.78
CA TYR A 44 -9.45 -25.64 6.24
C TYR A 44 -8.99 -25.60 4.78
N ARG A 45 -8.01 -26.44 4.40
CA ARG A 45 -7.53 -26.53 3.01
C ARG A 45 -8.64 -27.00 2.08
N GLU A 46 -9.28 -28.12 2.42
CA GLU A 46 -10.41 -28.66 1.66
C GLU A 46 -11.54 -27.64 1.49
N ALA A 47 -11.85 -26.87 2.55
CA ALA A 47 -12.90 -25.85 2.52
C ALA A 47 -12.56 -24.61 1.68
N THR A 48 -11.28 -24.33 1.41
CA THR A 48 -10.84 -23.09 0.74
C THR A 48 -10.18 -23.29 -0.62
N GLU A 49 -9.93 -24.53 -1.02
CA GLU A 49 -9.23 -24.89 -2.26
C GLU A 49 -9.94 -24.39 -3.53
N ALA A 50 -11.26 -24.56 -3.63
CA ALA A 50 -12.02 -24.11 -4.80
C ALA A 50 -11.93 -22.58 -5.00
N GLU A 51 -12.09 -21.83 -3.91
CA GLU A 51 -11.99 -20.37 -3.92
C GLU A 51 -10.56 -19.90 -4.26
N TRP A 52 -9.55 -20.58 -3.70
CA TRP A 52 -8.14 -20.35 -4.00
C TRP A 52 -7.83 -20.57 -5.48
N ASN A 53 -8.25 -21.71 -6.05
CA ASN A 53 -8.02 -22.03 -7.46
C ASN A 53 -8.75 -21.05 -8.39
N ALA A 54 -9.98 -20.65 -8.05
CA ALA A 54 -10.73 -19.66 -8.82
C ALA A 54 -10.06 -18.28 -8.79
N ALA A 55 -9.53 -17.86 -7.63
CA ALA A 55 -8.77 -16.61 -7.53
C ALA A 55 -7.48 -16.66 -8.36
N ARG A 56 -6.76 -17.80 -8.34
CA ARG A 56 -5.57 -18.01 -9.16
C ARG A 56 -5.85 -17.90 -10.66
N ALA A 57 -6.93 -18.53 -11.13
CA ALA A 57 -7.32 -18.46 -12.53
C ALA A 57 -7.64 -17.02 -12.97
N ARG A 58 -8.40 -16.27 -12.16
CA ARG A 58 -8.75 -14.86 -12.47
C ARG A 58 -7.54 -13.94 -12.51
N ILE A 59 -6.58 -14.13 -11.61
CA ILE A 59 -5.34 -13.33 -11.63
C ILE A 59 -4.56 -13.65 -12.90
N HIS A 60 -4.33 -14.92 -13.20
CA HIS A 60 -3.59 -15.34 -14.40
C HIS A 60 -4.21 -14.82 -15.71
N GLU A 61 -5.53 -14.75 -15.80
CA GLU A 61 -6.24 -14.16 -16.94
C GLU A 61 -5.97 -12.65 -17.09
N ARG A 62 -5.84 -11.92 -15.97
CA ARG A 62 -5.53 -10.48 -15.95
C ARG A 62 -4.06 -10.19 -16.21
N SER A 63 -3.14 -11.09 -15.86
CA SER A 63 -1.69 -10.96 -16.04
C SER A 63 -1.21 -10.99 -17.50
N GLY A 64 -2.11 -11.14 -18.47
CA GLY A 64 -1.76 -11.26 -19.88
C GLY A 64 -1.20 -9.96 -20.50
N PRO A 65 -0.36 -10.06 -21.55
CA PRO A 65 0.12 -8.90 -22.29
C PRO A 65 -1.04 -8.05 -22.83
N ALA A 66 -0.83 -6.72 -22.91
CA ALA A 66 -1.77 -5.80 -23.55
C ALA A 66 -1.80 -6.02 -25.06
N GLY A 67 -2.67 -6.93 -25.50
CA GLY A 67 -2.93 -7.20 -26.90
C GLY A 67 -2.18 -8.42 -27.46
N GLU A 68 -2.70 -8.93 -28.58
CA GLU A 68 -2.05 -9.97 -29.36
C GLU A 68 -0.71 -9.45 -29.90
N GLY A 69 0.41 -10.07 -29.50
CA GLY A 69 1.74 -9.80 -30.07
C GLY A 69 2.72 -8.99 -29.20
N ALA A 70 2.33 -8.48 -28.02
CA ALA A 70 3.30 -7.91 -27.08
C ALA A 70 4.13 -9.04 -26.45
N ALA A 71 5.46 -8.94 -26.56
CA ALA A 71 6.38 -9.96 -26.05
C ALA A 71 6.21 -10.14 -24.53
N ARG A 72 5.92 -11.37 -24.08
CA ARG A 72 5.84 -11.74 -22.65
C ARG A 72 7.09 -11.31 -21.86
N ASP A 73 8.24 -11.26 -22.53
CA ASP A 73 9.54 -10.97 -21.93
C ASP A 73 9.71 -9.52 -21.44
N GLY A 74 8.78 -8.61 -21.78
CA GLY A 74 8.83 -7.18 -21.40
C GLY A 74 7.83 -6.74 -20.31
N CYS A 75 6.89 -7.61 -19.92
CA CYS A 75 5.83 -7.27 -18.96
C CYS A 75 6.02 -7.88 -17.57
N VAL A 76 7.02 -8.75 -17.40
CA VAL A 76 7.35 -9.32 -16.09
C VAL A 76 8.23 -8.32 -15.34
N ALA A 77 7.95 -8.09 -14.05
CA ALA A 77 8.76 -7.31 -13.11
C ALA A 77 10.17 -7.91 -12.83
N SER A 78 10.83 -8.50 -13.83
CA SER A 78 12.20 -9.02 -13.74
C SER A 78 13.18 -7.92 -13.29
N TYR A 79 12.84 -6.66 -13.56
CA TYR A 79 13.60 -5.48 -13.16
C TYR A 79 13.71 -5.29 -11.63
N ALA A 80 12.72 -5.72 -10.86
CA ALA A 80 12.74 -5.52 -9.41
C ALA A 80 13.80 -6.40 -8.70
N ARG A 81 14.50 -7.27 -9.42
CA ARG A 81 15.60 -8.10 -8.90
C ARG A 81 16.98 -7.43 -8.94
N THR A 82 17.16 -6.31 -9.66
CA THR A 82 18.50 -5.79 -9.99
C THR A 82 18.95 -4.55 -9.22
N THR A 83 18.08 -3.88 -8.46
CA THR A 83 18.47 -2.64 -7.75
C THR A 83 18.89 -2.91 -6.30
N ASN A 84 20.18 -2.69 -6.03
CA ASN A 84 20.76 -2.67 -4.69
C ASN A 84 20.35 -1.38 -3.92
N PRO A 85 19.75 -1.46 -2.72
CA PRO A 85 19.15 -0.34 -2.00
C PRO A 85 20.15 0.59 -1.26
N GLU A 86 21.28 0.93 -1.85
CA GLU A 86 22.22 1.93 -1.31
C GLU A 86 21.67 3.38 -1.39
N LEU A 87 20.47 3.61 -0.89
CA LEU A 87 19.73 4.88 -0.95
C LEU A 87 19.47 5.51 0.42
N GLY A 88 19.96 4.90 1.51
CA GLY A 88 19.88 5.49 2.85
C GLY A 88 20.47 6.90 2.96
N ILE A 89 21.35 7.29 2.02
CA ILE A 89 22.03 8.59 1.97
C ILE A 89 21.15 9.69 1.31
N TYR A 90 20.07 9.35 0.60
CA TYR A 90 19.30 10.31 -0.21
C TYR A 90 17.85 10.56 0.23
N ASN A 91 17.37 9.92 1.31
CA ASN A 91 15.96 10.01 1.72
C ASN A 91 15.48 11.46 1.94
N MET A 92 16.29 12.33 2.56
CA MET A 92 15.90 13.74 2.76
C MET A 92 15.86 14.52 1.44
N LEU A 93 16.80 14.29 0.51
CA LEU A 93 16.82 14.99 -0.78
C LEU A 93 15.65 14.56 -1.67
N VAL A 94 15.31 13.26 -1.66
CA VAL A 94 14.14 12.73 -2.36
C VAL A 94 12.86 13.33 -1.78
N LYS A 95 12.72 13.36 -0.44
CA LYS A 95 11.58 13.99 0.23
C LYS A 95 11.45 15.47 -0.16
N GLN A 96 12.54 16.23 -0.04
CA GLN A 96 12.55 17.65 -0.43
C GLN A 96 12.15 17.87 -1.89
N ALA A 97 12.61 17.02 -2.81
CA ALA A 97 12.25 17.13 -4.22
C ALA A 97 10.77 16.81 -4.47
N LEU A 98 10.22 15.78 -3.81
CA LEU A 98 8.79 15.45 -3.90
C LEU A 98 7.91 16.55 -3.31
N ASP A 99 8.30 17.10 -2.15
CA ASP A 99 7.56 18.16 -1.46
C ASP A 99 7.60 19.50 -2.23
N ALA A 100 8.67 19.75 -2.99
CA ALA A 100 8.80 20.97 -3.79
C ALA A 100 7.86 20.98 -5.01
N GLY A 101 7.49 19.80 -5.53
CA GLY A 101 6.52 19.65 -6.61
C GLY A 101 7.01 20.06 -8.01
N PRO A 102 6.09 20.06 -9.01
CA PRO A 102 6.42 20.39 -10.39
C PRO A 102 6.88 21.85 -10.55
N GLY A 103 7.88 22.08 -11.41
CA GLY A 103 8.39 23.42 -11.71
C GLY A 103 9.48 23.92 -10.76
N ALA A 104 9.64 23.30 -9.59
CA ALA A 104 10.75 23.60 -8.70
C ALA A 104 12.09 23.08 -9.26
N PRO A 105 13.20 23.82 -9.09
CA PRO A 105 14.51 23.34 -9.50
C PRO A 105 14.91 22.10 -8.69
N LEU A 106 15.38 21.06 -9.39
CA LEU A 106 15.86 19.86 -8.73
C LEU A 106 17.13 20.14 -7.92
N PRO A 107 17.28 19.55 -6.72
CA PRO A 107 18.54 19.55 -5.99
C PRO A 107 19.70 19.11 -6.89
N PRO A 108 20.84 19.85 -6.95
CA PRO A 108 21.93 19.56 -7.88
C PRO A 108 22.51 18.13 -7.75
N LYS A 109 22.41 17.53 -6.56
CA LYS A 109 22.84 16.15 -6.30
C LYS A 109 21.92 15.08 -6.90
N LEU A 110 20.66 15.40 -7.21
CA LEU A 110 19.70 14.45 -7.77
C LEU A 110 19.82 14.34 -9.29
N VAL A 111 20.28 15.38 -10.00
CA VAL A 111 20.40 15.34 -11.47
C VAL A 111 21.38 14.24 -11.94
N PRO A 112 22.62 14.14 -11.42
CA PRO A 112 23.51 13.04 -11.78
C PRO A 112 22.99 11.67 -11.38
N GLU A 113 22.20 11.58 -10.31
CA GLU A 113 21.59 10.33 -9.87
C GLU A 113 20.50 9.86 -10.85
N LEU A 114 19.66 10.76 -11.34
CA LEU A 114 18.67 10.45 -12.36
C LEU A 114 19.34 9.93 -13.65
N GLU A 115 20.45 10.54 -14.07
CA GLU A 115 21.20 10.06 -15.23
C GLU A 115 21.88 8.71 -14.98
N ARG A 116 22.47 8.50 -13.80
CA ARG A 116 23.06 7.21 -13.41
C ARG A 116 22.02 6.08 -13.45
N ARG A 117 20.78 6.40 -13.09
CA ARG A 117 19.64 5.47 -13.01
C ARG A 117 18.79 5.43 -14.28
N ARG A 118 19.24 6.02 -15.39
CA ARG A 118 18.47 6.11 -16.63
C ARG A 118 17.94 4.75 -17.10
N PRO A 119 18.74 3.65 -17.11
CA PRO A 119 18.23 2.33 -17.48
C PRO A 119 17.09 1.83 -16.58
N GLU A 120 17.15 2.10 -15.27
CA GLU A 120 16.09 1.79 -14.31
C GLU A 120 14.79 2.51 -14.62
N LEU A 121 14.87 3.82 -14.86
CA LEU A 121 13.71 4.65 -15.15
C LEU A 121 13.07 4.23 -16.48
N ASP A 122 13.88 3.93 -17.49
CA ASP A 122 13.40 3.49 -18.81
C ASP A 122 12.71 2.13 -18.74
N ALA A 123 13.28 1.17 -17.99
CA ALA A 123 12.67 -0.13 -17.78
C ALA A 123 11.34 -0.04 -17.01
N PHE A 124 11.28 0.80 -15.97
CA PHE A 124 10.05 1.06 -15.23
C PHE A 124 8.95 1.62 -16.15
N ARG A 125 9.29 2.61 -16.99
CA ARG A 125 8.35 3.21 -17.94
C ARG A 125 7.90 2.22 -19.01
N GLN A 126 8.79 1.35 -19.49
CA GLN A 126 8.43 0.31 -20.44
C GLN A 126 7.46 -0.69 -19.82
N ALA A 127 7.68 -1.11 -18.58
CA ALA A 127 6.78 -2.00 -17.86
C ALA A 127 5.39 -1.37 -17.59
N ALA A 128 5.35 -0.05 -17.37
CA ALA A 128 4.09 0.68 -17.23
C ALA A 128 3.21 0.65 -18.49
N ARG A 129 3.74 0.24 -19.67
CA ARG A 129 2.95 0.09 -20.90
C ARG A 129 2.15 -1.20 -20.99
N CYS A 130 2.36 -2.14 -20.07
CA CYS A 130 1.63 -3.41 -20.03
C CYS A 130 0.20 -3.23 -19.49
N SER A 131 -0.70 -4.19 -19.76
CA SER A 131 -2.10 -4.16 -19.27
C SER A 131 -2.14 -3.93 -17.77
N HIS A 132 -1.30 -4.68 -17.06
CA HIS A 132 -1.11 -4.63 -15.62
C HIS A 132 0.37 -4.77 -15.29
N TYR A 133 0.79 -4.04 -14.27
CA TYR A 133 2.06 -4.27 -13.60
C TYR A 133 1.86 -5.36 -12.54
N GLU A 134 2.06 -6.63 -12.92
CA GLU A 134 2.02 -7.75 -11.97
C GLU A 134 3.43 -8.33 -11.77
N LEU A 135 3.77 -8.56 -10.50
CA LEU A 135 4.96 -9.32 -10.14
C LEU A 135 4.77 -10.76 -10.70
N ALA A 136 5.84 -11.45 -11.12
CA ALA A 136 5.76 -12.77 -11.79
C ALA A 136 4.84 -13.79 -11.07
N ASP A 137 4.31 -14.81 -11.76
CA ASP A 137 3.30 -15.78 -11.27
C ASP A 137 3.54 -16.37 -9.87
N ASP A 138 4.78 -16.46 -9.41
CA ASP A 138 5.21 -16.93 -8.08
C ASP A 138 5.52 -15.81 -7.08
N VAL A 139 5.62 -14.56 -7.51
CA VAL A 139 5.93 -13.34 -6.72
C VAL A 139 4.70 -12.42 -6.59
N ALA A 140 3.78 -12.41 -7.56
CA ALA A 140 2.47 -11.73 -7.53
C ALA A 140 1.66 -12.04 -6.27
N TRP A 141 1.99 -13.17 -5.64
CA TRP A 141 1.32 -13.69 -4.48
C TRP A 141 2.07 -13.46 -3.16
N VAL A 142 3.40 -13.21 -3.13
CA VAL A 142 4.21 -13.80 -2.04
C VAL A 142 5.35 -12.97 -1.49
N ASP A 143 6.12 -12.30 -2.35
CA ASP A 143 7.39 -11.78 -1.90
C ASP A 143 7.37 -10.26 -1.85
N TYR A 144 7.50 -9.75 -0.62
CA TYR A 144 7.68 -8.35 -0.27
C TYR A 144 9.05 -7.79 -0.72
N THR A 145 9.95 -8.67 -1.12
CA THR A 145 11.36 -8.38 -1.41
C THR A 145 11.60 -7.40 -2.59
N PRO A 146 10.86 -7.45 -3.72
CA PRO A 146 11.03 -6.52 -4.83
C PRO A 146 10.36 -5.15 -4.61
N VAL A 147 9.64 -4.94 -3.49
CA VAL A 147 8.80 -3.74 -3.32
C VAL A 147 9.63 -2.48 -3.01
N HIS A 148 10.78 -2.63 -2.34
CA HIS A 148 11.71 -1.53 -2.09
C HIS A 148 12.28 -0.91 -3.38
N PRO A 149 12.85 -1.68 -4.32
CA PRO A 149 13.18 -1.23 -5.69
C PRO A 149 12.13 -0.33 -6.32
N ILE A 150 10.87 -0.77 -6.32
CA ILE A 150 9.80 -0.06 -7.02
C ILE A 150 9.44 1.24 -6.31
N LEU A 151 9.40 1.25 -4.98
CA LEU A 151 9.23 2.48 -4.20
C LEU A 151 10.27 3.53 -4.58
N PHE A 152 11.53 3.13 -4.70
CA PHE A 152 12.60 4.08 -5.05
C PHE A 152 12.51 4.54 -6.51
N THR A 153 12.35 3.62 -7.45
CA THR A 153 12.29 3.96 -8.87
C THR A 153 11.07 4.84 -9.17
N SER A 154 9.89 4.53 -8.61
CA SER A 154 8.69 5.36 -8.80
C SER A 154 8.89 6.80 -8.32
N ARG A 155 9.51 7.00 -7.14
CA ARG A 155 9.85 8.34 -6.63
C ARG A 155 10.82 9.08 -7.55
N LEU A 156 11.85 8.40 -8.07
CA LEU A 156 12.78 9.00 -9.03
C LEU A 156 12.09 9.37 -10.34
N VAL A 157 11.14 8.57 -10.84
CA VAL A 157 10.35 8.90 -12.04
C VAL A 157 9.45 10.12 -11.80
N VAL A 158 8.84 10.27 -10.61
CA VAL A 158 8.11 11.49 -10.24
C VAL A 158 9.04 12.70 -10.22
N ILE A 159 10.21 12.57 -9.60
CA ILE A 159 11.23 13.65 -9.55
C ILE A 159 11.73 14.00 -10.96
N GLU A 160 11.93 13.01 -11.84
CA GLU A 160 12.23 13.27 -13.26
C GLU A 160 11.11 14.11 -13.90
N GLY A 161 9.85 13.77 -13.63
CA GLY A 161 8.69 14.55 -14.07
C GLY A 161 8.72 16.00 -13.57
N HIS A 162 9.10 16.24 -12.30
CA HIS A 162 9.28 17.60 -11.78
C HIS A 162 10.36 18.37 -12.54
N GLY A 163 11.49 17.72 -12.84
CA GLY A 163 12.57 18.30 -13.62
C GLY A 163 12.18 18.61 -15.07
N LEU A 164 11.35 17.78 -15.70
CA LEU A 164 10.80 18.04 -17.04
C LEU A 164 9.83 19.22 -17.02
N ALA A 165 8.95 19.29 -16.02
CA ALA A 165 8.05 20.43 -15.83
C ALA A 165 8.82 21.74 -15.63
N ALA A 166 9.88 21.74 -14.83
CA ALA A 166 10.75 22.91 -14.63
C ALA A 166 11.46 23.39 -15.91
N LYS A 167 11.67 22.49 -16.88
CA LYS A 167 12.23 22.81 -18.20
C LYS A 167 11.16 23.20 -19.23
N GLY A 168 9.88 23.22 -18.85
CA GLY A 168 8.76 23.49 -19.75
C GLY A 168 8.29 22.27 -20.56
N ASP A 169 8.84 21.08 -20.35
CA ASP A 169 8.36 19.85 -20.98
C ASP A 169 7.19 19.25 -20.20
N VAL A 170 6.03 19.88 -20.37
CA VAL A 170 4.80 19.51 -19.65
C VAL A 170 4.29 18.14 -20.08
N ARG A 171 4.43 17.78 -21.36
CA ARG A 171 4.01 16.45 -21.87
C ARG A 171 4.89 15.35 -21.31
N GLY A 172 6.20 15.57 -21.29
CA GLY A 172 7.14 14.65 -20.64
C GLY A 172 6.81 14.47 -19.15
N ALA A 173 6.53 15.55 -18.43
CA ALA A 173 6.14 15.48 -17.02
C ALA A 173 4.85 14.67 -16.79
N LEU A 174 3.80 14.93 -17.58
CA LEU A 174 2.54 14.18 -17.52
C LEU A 174 2.74 12.68 -17.81
N ASP A 175 3.53 12.34 -18.82
CA ASP A 175 3.86 10.94 -19.15
C ASP A 175 4.52 10.21 -17.96
N ARG A 176 5.42 10.89 -17.23
CA ARG A 176 6.06 10.31 -16.02
C ARG A 176 5.06 10.10 -14.90
N TYR A 177 4.24 11.10 -14.59
CA TYR A 177 3.25 10.97 -13.53
C TYR A 177 2.21 9.90 -13.87
N LEU A 178 1.68 9.86 -15.09
CA LEU A 178 0.72 8.83 -15.50
C LEU A 178 1.33 7.43 -15.46
N SER A 179 2.61 7.28 -15.83
CA SER A 179 3.33 6.00 -15.71
C SER A 179 3.41 5.55 -14.24
N VAL A 180 3.77 6.44 -13.32
CA VAL A 180 3.85 6.13 -11.89
C VAL A 180 2.46 5.88 -11.29
N ALA A 181 1.45 6.67 -11.65
CA ALA A 181 0.07 6.45 -11.22
C ALA A 181 -0.39 5.04 -11.62
N LYS A 182 -0.08 4.60 -12.84
CA LYS A 182 -0.48 3.27 -13.33
C LYS A 182 0.16 2.15 -12.51
N VAL A 183 1.48 2.20 -12.39
CA VAL A 183 2.22 1.17 -11.66
C VAL A 183 1.79 1.18 -10.19
N GLY A 184 1.60 2.36 -9.60
CA GLY A 184 1.12 2.53 -8.24
C GLY A 184 -0.28 1.93 -8.03
N GLU A 185 -1.23 2.17 -8.94
CA GLU A 185 -2.57 1.57 -8.91
C GLU A 185 -2.53 0.04 -9.01
N ASP A 186 -1.78 -0.48 -9.99
CA ASP A 186 -1.61 -1.92 -10.20
C ASP A 186 -0.99 -2.59 -8.95
N MET A 187 -0.01 -1.92 -8.30
CA MET A 187 0.59 -2.39 -7.05
C MET A 187 -0.32 -2.22 -5.83
N ALA A 188 -1.11 -1.15 -5.78
CA ALA A 188 -2.02 -0.85 -4.69
C ALA A 188 -3.14 -1.91 -4.59
N ALA A 189 -3.47 -2.55 -5.72
CA ALA A 189 -4.32 -3.73 -5.74
C ALA A 189 -3.64 -4.97 -5.14
N GLY A 190 -2.34 -4.94 -4.82
CA GLY A 190 -1.50 -6.04 -4.33
C GLY A 190 -1.67 -6.39 -2.84
N PRO A 191 -0.84 -7.32 -2.31
CA PRO A 191 -0.78 -7.58 -0.86
C PRO A 191 -0.31 -6.33 -0.09
N MET A 192 -0.59 -6.25 1.20
CA MET A 192 -0.57 -5.07 2.08
C MET A 192 0.62 -4.14 1.88
N ILE A 193 1.86 -4.65 1.90
CA ILE A 193 3.04 -3.79 1.73
C ILE A 193 3.13 -3.23 0.31
N ALA A 194 2.80 -4.04 -0.72
CA ALA A 194 2.67 -3.55 -2.09
C ALA A 194 1.50 -2.57 -2.22
N GLY A 195 0.40 -2.83 -1.52
CA GLY A 195 -0.75 -1.95 -1.31
C GLY A 195 -0.32 -0.54 -0.86
N ILE A 196 0.38 -0.48 0.28
CA ILE A 196 0.88 0.75 0.90
C ILE A 196 1.82 1.49 -0.05
N ILE A 197 2.79 0.79 -0.65
CA ILE A 197 3.79 1.40 -1.53
C ILE A 197 3.17 1.89 -2.84
N GLY A 198 2.27 1.10 -3.43
CA GLY A 198 1.52 1.47 -4.64
C GLY A 198 0.66 2.70 -4.41
N SER A 199 -0.07 2.76 -3.28
CA SER A 199 -0.91 3.90 -2.93
C SER A 199 -0.08 5.17 -2.71
N ASP A 200 1.07 5.08 -2.04
CA ASP A 200 1.97 6.25 -1.87
C ASP A 200 2.51 6.74 -3.24
N ALA A 201 2.94 5.82 -4.10
CA ALA A 201 3.45 6.16 -5.43
C ALA A 201 2.38 6.83 -6.31
N ALA A 202 1.19 6.24 -6.40
CA ALA A 202 0.09 6.80 -7.18
C ALA A 202 -0.40 8.13 -6.59
N ARG A 203 -0.45 8.27 -5.26
CA ARG A 203 -0.77 9.53 -4.60
C ARG A 203 0.18 10.65 -5.02
N HIS A 204 1.50 10.42 -4.94
CA HIS A 204 2.49 11.42 -5.37
C HIS A 204 2.34 11.79 -6.84
N ALA A 205 2.05 10.81 -7.71
CA ALA A 205 1.80 11.07 -9.12
C ALA A 205 0.55 11.93 -9.36
N TYR A 206 -0.57 11.63 -8.69
CA TYR A 206 -1.80 12.41 -8.83
C TYR A 206 -1.67 13.83 -8.29
N VAL A 207 -0.98 14.01 -7.16
CA VAL A 207 -0.62 15.35 -6.66
C VAL A 207 0.23 16.09 -7.70
N GLY A 208 1.22 15.42 -8.30
CA GLY A 208 2.02 15.98 -9.39
C GLY A 208 1.20 16.40 -10.60
N ILE A 209 0.22 15.59 -11.03
CA ILE A 209 -0.71 15.92 -12.13
C ILE A 209 -1.58 17.13 -11.76
N ALA A 210 -2.13 17.16 -10.55
CA ALA A 210 -2.96 18.26 -10.07
C ALA A 210 -2.18 19.58 -10.04
N ALA A 211 -0.98 19.55 -9.45
CA ALA A 211 -0.10 20.72 -9.36
C ALA A 211 0.41 21.19 -10.73
N LEU A 212 0.73 20.27 -11.64
CA LEU A 212 1.14 20.61 -13.00
C LEU A 212 -0.03 21.24 -13.79
N THR A 213 -1.25 20.72 -13.60
CA THR A 213 -2.47 21.27 -14.21
C THR A 213 -2.78 22.67 -13.69
N ALA A 214 -2.64 22.88 -12.38
CA ALA A 214 -2.74 24.19 -11.73
C ALA A 214 -1.49 25.07 -11.94
N GLY A 215 -0.52 24.64 -12.76
CA GLY A 215 0.71 25.38 -13.01
C GLY A 215 0.56 26.53 -14.00
N ALA A 216 1.62 27.34 -14.13
CA ALA A 216 1.78 28.30 -15.23
C ALA A 216 2.91 27.82 -16.17
N PRO A 217 2.77 27.97 -17.50
CA PRO A 217 1.59 28.45 -18.24
C PRO A 217 0.44 27.43 -18.22
N ARG A 218 -0.79 27.91 -18.46
CA ARG A 218 -1.99 27.05 -18.54
C ARG A 218 -1.84 26.05 -19.69
N LEU A 219 -2.24 24.80 -19.42
CA LEU A 219 -2.34 23.73 -20.41
C LEU A 219 -3.37 24.06 -21.51
N ALA A 220 -3.09 23.65 -22.74
CA ALA A 220 -4.05 23.78 -23.82
C ALA A 220 -5.28 22.88 -23.57
N GLU A 221 -6.47 23.27 -24.06
CA GLU A 221 -7.71 22.49 -23.86
C GLU A 221 -7.60 21.05 -24.37
N ALA A 222 -6.90 20.83 -25.48
CA ALA A 222 -6.66 19.49 -26.01
C ALA A 222 -5.83 18.62 -25.04
N GLU A 223 -4.88 19.21 -24.31
CA GLU A 223 -4.05 18.53 -23.33
C GLU A 223 -4.85 18.26 -22.06
N LEU A 224 -5.62 19.24 -21.57
CA LEU A 224 -6.56 19.06 -20.45
C LEU A 224 -7.56 17.93 -20.74
N ALA A 225 -8.14 17.88 -21.94
CA ALA A 225 -9.07 16.84 -22.35
C ALA A 225 -8.40 15.46 -22.51
N ALA A 226 -7.14 15.40 -22.92
CA ALA A 226 -6.38 14.15 -22.98
C ALA A 226 -6.12 13.60 -21.57
N VAL A 227 -5.60 14.44 -20.66
CA VAL A 227 -5.37 14.06 -19.26
C VAL A 227 -6.68 13.67 -18.58
N ASP A 228 -7.77 14.40 -18.82
CA ASP A 228 -9.07 14.07 -18.24
C ASP A 228 -9.55 12.67 -18.66
N ARG A 229 -9.37 12.29 -19.92
CA ARG A 229 -9.72 10.94 -20.41
C ARG A 229 -8.87 9.86 -19.78
N GLU A 230 -7.55 10.08 -19.68
CA GLU A 230 -6.64 9.14 -19.01
C GLU A 230 -7.00 8.96 -17.54
N LEU A 231 -7.28 10.05 -16.82
CA LEU A 231 -7.74 10.00 -15.44
C LEU A 231 -9.11 9.30 -15.33
N ALA A 232 -10.05 9.55 -16.25
CA ALA A 232 -11.35 8.88 -16.24
C ALA A 232 -11.21 7.35 -16.38
N GLU A 233 -10.32 6.89 -17.27
CA GLU A 233 -10.05 5.46 -17.45
C GLU A 233 -9.48 4.84 -16.18
N ARG A 234 -8.53 5.53 -15.53
CA ARG A 234 -7.90 5.09 -14.28
C ARG A 234 -8.85 5.10 -13.10
N GLY A 235 -9.70 6.12 -13.01
CA GLY A 235 -10.74 6.22 -11.99
C GLY A 235 -11.65 5.00 -11.93
N ARG A 236 -11.92 4.38 -13.10
CA ARG A 236 -12.70 3.13 -13.18
C ARG A 236 -11.97 1.90 -12.63
N ARG A 237 -10.65 1.97 -12.49
CA ARG A 237 -9.75 0.89 -12.11
C ARG A 237 -8.99 1.18 -10.82
N LEU A 238 -9.35 2.26 -10.10
CA LEU A 238 -8.72 2.55 -8.81
C LEU A 238 -8.92 1.33 -7.90
N PRO A 239 -7.85 0.81 -7.31
CA PRO A 239 -7.90 -0.39 -6.50
C PRO A 239 -8.86 -0.19 -5.34
N LEU A 240 -9.57 -1.25 -4.98
CA LEU A 240 -10.47 -1.24 -3.83
C LEU A 240 -9.70 -1.71 -2.58
N LEU A 241 -9.95 -1.11 -1.41
CA LEU A 241 -9.39 -1.61 -0.15
C LEU A 241 -9.81 -3.07 0.06
N ALA A 242 -11.03 -3.40 -0.34
CA ALA A 242 -11.52 -4.77 -0.34
C ALA A 242 -10.67 -5.73 -1.17
N GLU A 243 -10.09 -5.29 -2.28
CA GLU A 243 -9.21 -6.11 -3.12
C GLU A 243 -7.85 -6.37 -2.45
N ALA A 244 -7.26 -5.36 -1.80
CA ALA A 244 -6.04 -5.54 -1.02
C ALA A 244 -6.26 -6.52 0.16
N LEU A 245 -7.35 -6.38 0.90
CA LEU A 245 -7.74 -7.31 1.97
C LEU A 245 -8.01 -8.73 1.45
N HIS A 246 -8.64 -8.84 0.27
CA HIS A 246 -8.85 -10.12 -0.39
C HIS A 246 -7.51 -10.80 -0.72
N LYS A 247 -6.52 -10.05 -1.22
CA LYS A 247 -5.18 -10.60 -1.51
C LYS A 247 -4.41 -11.00 -0.25
N GLU A 248 -4.53 -10.25 0.85
CA GLU A 248 -3.97 -10.67 2.15
C GLU A 248 -4.56 -12.01 2.61
N ARG A 249 -5.88 -12.17 2.44
CA ARG A 249 -6.57 -13.42 2.77
C ARG A 249 -6.09 -14.58 1.90
N LEU A 250 -5.86 -14.33 0.61
CA LEU A 250 -5.26 -15.30 -0.30
C LEU A 250 -3.83 -15.65 0.12
N GLN A 251 -3.01 -14.67 0.52
CA GLN A 251 -1.64 -14.93 0.98
C GLN A 251 -1.60 -15.78 2.25
N LEU A 252 -2.49 -15.51 3.21
CA LEU A 252 -2.68 -16.36 4.39
C LEU A 252 -3.03 -17.81 4.00
N ARG A 253 -3.91 -18.00 3.01
CA ARG A 253 -4.26 -19.33 2.49
C ARG A 253 -3.08 -20.01 1.84
N LYS A 254 -2.25 -19.28 1.08
CA LYS A 254 -1.05 -19.83 0.47
C LYS A 254 -0.13 -20.44 1.52
N GLU A 255 0.16 -19.70 2.59
CA GLU A 255 1.00 -20.19 3.68
C GLU A 255 0.40 -21.47 4.27
N ALA A 256 -0.92 -21.50 4.48
CA ALA A 256 -1.63 -22.69 4.93
C ALA A 256 -1.55 -23.88 3.96
N MET A 257 -1.54 -23.63 2.65
CA MET A 257 -1.45 -24.64 1.58
C MET A 257 -0.02 -25.10 1.28
N SER A 258 0.99 -24.39 1.78
CA SER A 258 2.39 -24.66 1.48
C SER A 258 2.82 -26.04 1.99
N PRO A 259 3.45 -26.90 1.16
CA PRO A 259 3.95 -28.20 1.58
C PRO A 259 5.06 -28.11 2.64
N ARG A 260 5.61 -26.91 2.93
CA ARG A 260 6.51 -26.66 4.07
C ARG A 260 5.87 -26.96 5.44
N ILE A 261 4.55 -27.03 5.52
CA ILE A 261 3.80 -27.43 6.72
C ILE A 261 3.57 -28.96 6.76
N GLN A 262 3.89 -29.70 5.70
CA GLN A 262 3.65 -31.15 5.59
C GLN A 262 4.88 -32.03 5.90
N GLY A 263 6.04 -31.45 6.18
CA GLY A 263 7.23 -32.18 6.60
C GLY A 263 8.25 -31.22 7.19
N ALA A 264 8.79 -31.57 8.37
CA ALA A 264 9.79 -30.85 9.18
C ALA A 264 10.07 -29.42 8.67
N LEU A 265 9.37 -28.44 9.26
CA LEU A 265 9.63 -27.02 9.03
C LEU A 265 11.15 -26.77 9.04
N PRO A 266 11.70 -25.99 8.09
CA PRO A 266 13.10 -25.61 8.15
C PRO A 266 13.38 -24.98 9.52
N ASP A 267 14.50 -25.36 10.14
CA ASP A 267 14.98 -24.87 11.45
C ASP A 267 15.04 -23.32 11.55
N HIS A 268 14.88 -22.64 10.41
CA HIS A 268 14.85 -21.21 10.29
C HIS A 268 13.59 -20.77 9.53
N VAL A 269 12.49 -20.60 10.26
CA VAL A 269 11.55 -19.52 9.93
C VAL A 269 12.29 -18.22 10.23
N SER A 270 13.16 -17.83 9.31
CA SER A 270 13.74 -16.48 9.31
C SER A 270 12.63 -15.52 8.94
N SER A 271 11.84 -15.09 9.93
CA SER A 271 10.85 -14.04 9.76
C SER A 271 10.99 -13.01 10.89
N PRO A 272 10.85 -11.72 10.57
CA PRO A 272 11.26 -10.63 11.42
C PRO A 272 10.39 -10.59 12.69
N ALA A 273 11.04 -10.56 13.85
CA ALA A 273 10.47 -10.23 15.16
C ALA A 273 9.05 -10.79 15.43
N LEU A 274 8.92 -12.12 15.53
CA LEU A 274 7.74 -12.70 16.18
C LEU A 274 7.56 -12.04 17.56
N SER A 275 6.35 -11.60 17.88
CA SER A 275 6.08 -11.00 19.19
C SER A 275 6.43 -12.00 20.31
N PRO A 276 6.89 -11.54 21.48
CA PRO A 276 7.26 -12.43 22.58
C PRO A 276 6.16 -13.42 22.96
N GLY A 277 4.89 -13.04 22.79
CA GLY A 277 3.74 -13.91 23.01
C GLY A 277 3.63 -15.07 22.01
N VAL A 278 3.90 -14.84 20.72
CA VAL A 278 3.92 -15.90 19.71
C VAL A 278 5.10 -16.84 19.93
N VAL A 279 6.28 -16.29 20.25
CA VAL A 279 7.45 -17.10 20.61
C VAL A 279 7.13 -18.00 21.82
N ALA A 280 6.55 -17.45 22.89
CA ALA A 280 6.14 -18.22 24.06
C ALA A 280 5.10 -19.31 23.74
N LEU A 281 4.14 -19.03 22.85
CA LEU A 281 3.15 -20.02 22.41
C LEU A 281 3.79 -21.14 21.58
N THR A 282 4.73 -20.85 20.68
CA THR A 282 5.45 -21.88 19.89
C THR A 282 6.40 -22.75 20.72
N VAL A 283 6.87 -22.24 21.87
CA VAL A 283 7.61 -23.05 22.86
C VAL A 283 6.67 -24.05 23.53
N LEU A 284 5.44 -23.65 23.84
CA LEU A 284 4.48 -24.48 24.58
C LEU A 284 3.67 -25.43 23.68
N PHE A 285 3.34 -25.00 22.46
CA PHE A 285 2.51 -25.74 21.50
C PHE A 285 3.30 -26.05 20.23
N PRO A 286 3.06 -27.21 19.60
CA PRO A 286 3.60 -27.48 18.27
C PRO A 286 3.03 -26.48 17.26
N THR A 287 3.83 -26.13 16.26
CA THR A 287 3.50 -25.14 15.24
C THR A 287 2.19 -25.46 14.53
N GLU A 288 1.94 -26.73 14.24
CA GLU A 288 0.72 -27.22 13.59
C GLU A 288 -0.53 -26.88 14.40
N ALA A 289 -0.47 -27.00 15.73
CA ALA A 289 -1.59 -26.63 16.62
C ALA A 289 -1.85 -25.13 16.58
N VAL A 290 -0.78 -24.33 16.60
CA VAL A 290 -0.88 -22.86 16.52
C VAL A 290 -1.50 -22.47 15.18
N PHE A 291 -0.97 -22.95 14.06
CA PHE A 291 -1.48 -22.64 12.72
C PHE A 291 -2.90 -23.17 12.48
N GLY A 292 -3.21 -24.41 12.90
CA GLY A 292 -4.54 -25.01 12.78
C GLY A 292 -5.62 -24.30 13.60
N HIS A 293 -5.24 -23.59 14.65
CA HIS A 293 -6.13 -22.68 15.37
C HIS A 293 -6.24 -21.31 14.70
N VAL A 294 -5.08 -20.72 14.37
CA VAL A 294 -4.96 -19.31 14.02
C VAL A 294 -5.42 -19.01 12.60
N VAL A 295 -5.04 -19.83 11.61
CA VAL A 295 -5.30 -19.53 10.19
C VAL A 295 -6.80 -19.41 9.88
N PRO A 296 -7.67 -20.37 10.27
CA PRO A 296 -9.10 -20.25 9.95
C PRO A 296 -9.77 -19.03 10.61
N MET A 297 -9.32 -18.69 11.83
CA MET A 297 -9.80 -17.52 12.55
C MET A 297 -9.40 -16.22 11.83
N MET A 298 -8.14 -16.12 11.38
CA MET A 298 -7.66 -14.97 10.61
C MET A 298 -8.39 -14.82 9.27
N ASP A 299 -8.59 -15.91 8.53
CA ASP A 299 -9.30 -15.89 7.24
C ASP A 299 -10.73 -15.36 7.40
N ALA A 300 -11.45 -15.82 8.43
CA ALA A 300 -12.79 -15.35 8.75
C ALA A 300 -12.81 -13.85 9.08
N ARG A 301 -11.79 -13.35 9.80
CA ARG A 301 -11.65 -11.93 10.13
C ARG A 301 -11.36 -11.08 8.89
N LEU A 302 -10.40 -11.49 8.07
CA LEU A 302 -10.09 -10.81 6.80
C LEU A 302 -11.30 -10.80 5.87
N ARG A 303 -12.08 -11.88 5.82
CA ARG A 303 -13.33 -11.94 5.06
C ARG A 303 -14.37 -10.93 5.56
N ARG A 304 -14.49 -10.76 6.89
CA ARG A 304 -15.39 -9.75 7.48
C ARG A 304 -14.94 -8.33 7.15
N ALA A 305 -13.64 -8.07 7.27
CA ALA A 305 -13.01 -6.81 6.88
C ALA A 305 -13.22 -6.49 5.38
N GLU A 306 -12.98 -7.46 4.51
CA GLU A 306 -13.23 -7.38 3.06
C GLU A 306 -14.69 -7.00 2.77
N GLN A 307 -15.65 -7.61 3.47
CA GLN A 307 -17.07 -7.31 3.29
C GLN A 307 -17.42 -5.89 3.75
N ILE A 308 -16.93 -5.46 4.91
CA ILE A 308 -17.09 -4.09 5.43
C ILE A 308 -16.55 -3.08 4.42
N ALA A 309 -15.36 -3.33 3.86
CA ALA A 309 -14.76 -2.47 2.86
C ALA A 309 -15.63 -2.37 1.59
N ARG A 310 -16.13 -3.50 1.07
CA ARG A 310 -17.02 -3.50 -0.10
C ARG A 310 -18.32 -2.72 0.13
N ASP A 311 -18.93 -2.89 1.29
CA ASP A 311 -20.22 -2.25 1.59
C ASP A 311 -20.06 -0.73 1.71
N ALA A 312 -18.92 -0.29 2.24
CA ALA A 312 -18.57 1.11 2.30
C ALA A 312 -18.22 1.71 0.92
N GLU A 313 -17.50 0.97 0.07
CA GLU A 313 -17.16 1.41 -1.30
C GLU A 313 -18.39 1.55 -2.21
N ARG A 314 -19.48 0.80 -1.95
CA ARG A 314 -20.73 0.85 -2.74
C ARG A 314 -21.62 2.05 -2.44
N ALA A 315 -21.41 2.74 -1.33
CA ALA A 315 -22.25 3.84 -0.88
C ALA A 315 -21.42 5.14 -0.84
N PRO A 316 -21.42 5.97 -1.89
CA PRO A 316 -20.63 7.22 -1.93
C PRO A 316 -20.97 8.18 -0.79
N SER A 317 -22.24 8.20 -0.34
CA SER A 317 -22.69 8.96 0.82
C SER A 317 -22.21 8.40 2.17
N ALA A 318 -21.50 7.27 2.15
CA ALA A 318 -20.94 6.59 3.31
C ALA A 318 -19.41 6.65 3.34
N ALA A 319 -18.73 7.37 2.44
CA ALA A 319 -17.27 7.53 2.46
C ALA A 319 -16.75 8.04 3.83
N ALA A 320 -17.49 8.94 4.49
CA ALA A 320 -17.19 9.38 5.85
C ALA A 320 -17.38 8.28 6.91
N ARG A 321 -18.40 7.42 6.75
CA ARG A 321 -18.62 6.24 7.62
C ARG A 321 -17.62 5.12 7.33
N PHE A 322 -17.08 5.05 6.13
CA PHE A 322 -16.03 4.09 5.77
C PHE A 322 -14.80 4.30 6.63
N GLN A 323 -14.36 5.55 6.84
CA GLN A 323 -13.20 5.84 7.67
C GLN A 323 -13.43 5.49 9.14
N GLU A 324 -14.61 5.81 9.66
CA GLU A 324 -15.03 5.50 11.03
C GLU A 324 -15.16 3.99 11.25
N VAL A 325 -15.86 3.30 10.35
CA VAL A 325 -16.10 1.84 10.43
C VAL A 325 -14.85 1.04 10.07
N ALA A 326 -14.05 1.44 9.08
CA ALA A 326 -12.83 0.72 8.69
C ALA A 326 -11.73 0.89 9.74
N THR A 327 -11.53 2.09 10.30
CA THR A 327 -10.51 2.28 11.33
C THR A 327 -10.87 1.51 12.60
N ASP A 328 -12.11 1.61 13.09
CA ASP A 328 -12.51 0.96 14.34
C ASP A 328 -12.72 -0.55 14.19
N ALA A 329 -13.31 -1.03 13.08
CA ALA A 329 -13.53 -2.46 12.87
C ALA A 329 -12.24 -3.21 12.49
N LEU A 330 -11.28 -2.57 11.80
CA LEU A 330 -10.00 -3.22 11.47
C LEU A 330 -9.05 -3.22 12.67
N VAL A 331 -9.01 -2.15 13.48
CA VAL A 331 -8.15 -2.06 14.67
C VAL A 331 -8.61 -2.99 15.79
N THR A 332 -9.92 -3.06 16.05
CA THR A 332 -10.47 -3.90 17.13
C THR A 332 -10.26 -5.40 16.86
N GLU A 333 -10.20 -5.83 15.61
CA GLU A 333 -10.18 -7.24 15.22
C GLU A 333 -8.76 -7.80 14.92
N ALA A 334 -7.76 -6.93 14.68
CA ALA A 334 -6.38 -7.32 14.34
C ALA A 334 -5.44 -7.54 15.55
N THR A 335 -5.86 -7.17 16.76
CA THR A 335 -5.04 -7.17 18.00
C THR A 335 -4.51 -8.54 18.45
N TRP A 336 -5.06 -9.65 17.95
CA TRP A 336 -4.72 -10.98 18.45
C TRP A 336 -3.43 -11.59 17.89
N LEU A 337 -2.85 -11.05 16.81
CA LEU A 337 -1.72 -11.67 16.10
C LEU A 337 -0.71 -10.65 15.58
N GLY A 338 -0.24 -9.77 16.47
CA GLY A 338 0.70 -8.66 16.18
C GLY A 338 2.07 -9.02 15.58
N GLY A 339 2.22 -10.15 14.88
CA GLY A 339 3.37 -10.48 14.05
C GLY A 339 3.05 -10.80 12.58
N ILE A 340 1.78 -11.01 12.18
CA ILE A 340 1.41 -11.33 10.78
C ILE A 340 0.55 -10.22 10.15
N LEU A 341 -0.34 -9.61 10.94
CA LEU A 341 -1.16 -8.46 10.53
C LEU A 341 -1.20 -7.48 11.70
N ASP A 342 -0.39 -6.43 11.60
CA ASP A 342 -0.35 -5.36 12.59
C ASP A 342 -1.56 -4.43 12.38
N PRO A 343 -2.42 -4.20 13.40
CA PRO A 343 -3.51 -3.23 13.34
C PRO A 343 -3.07 -1.87 12.78
N GLU A 344 -1.85 -1.42 13.12
CA GLU A 344 -1.32 -0.15 12.63
C GLU A 344 -1.02 -0.21 11.13
N GLN A 345 -0.62 -1.35 10.57
CA GLN A 345 -0.39 -1.51 9.13
C GLN A 345 -1.71 -1.52 8.35
N LEU A 346 -2.76 -2.14 8.90
CA LEU A 346 -4.10 -2.09 8.31
C LEU A 346 -4.69 -0.68 8.34
N GLN A 347 -4.53 0.04 9.46
CA GLN A 347 -4.92 1.43 9.55
C GLN A 347 -4.13 2.31 8.57
N ARG A 348 -2.81 2.08 8.46
CA ARG A 348 -1.98 2.74 7.45
C ARG A 348 -2.48 2.48 6.03
N LEU A 349 -2.80 1.23 5.69
CA LEU A 349 -3.34 0.89 4.36
C LEU A 349 -4.65 1.65 4.07
N ALA A 350 -5.59 1.68 5.02
CA ALA A 350 -6.85 2.39 4.86
C ALA A 350 -6.65 3.92 4.68
N ARG A 351 -5.78 4.54 5.49
CA ARG A 351 -5.43 5.97 5.34
C ARG A 351 -4.78 6.26 3.99
N ARG A 352 -3.94 5.35 3.49
CA ARG A 352 -3.27 5.49 2.19
C ARG A 352 -4.23 5.32 1.00
N ASP A 353 -5.18 4.39 1.05
CA ASP A 353 -6.26 4.27 0.04
C ASP A 353 -7.06 5.57 -0.03
N CYS A 354 -7.39 6.12 1.14
CA CYS A 354 -8.09 7.39 1.24
C CYS A 354 -7.34 8.53 0.55
N ALA A 355 -6.07 8.75 0.92
CA ALA A 355 -5.26 9.82 0.34
C ALA A 355 -4.99 9.61 -1.16
N LEU A 356 -4.87 8.36 -1.61
CA LEU A 356 -4.82 8.02 -3.04
C LEU A 356 -6.07 8.54 -3.75
N ARG A 357 -7.28 8.19 -3.29
CA ARG A 357 -8.53 8.63 -3.91
C ARG A 357 -8.70 10.15 -3.85
N ALA A 358 -8.35 10.77 -2.71
CA ALA A 358 -8.39 12.22 -2.55
C ALA A 358 -7.48 12.92 -3.57
N SER A 359 -6.24 12.43 -3.73
CA SER A 359 -5.30 12.98 -4.73
C SER A 359 -5.81 12.83 -6.18
N TYR A 360 -6.43 11.69 -6.52
CA TYR A 360 -7.08 11.49 -7.81
C TYR A 360 -8.22 12.49 -8.04
N HIS A 361 -9.09 12.69 -7.04
CA HIS A 361 -10.20 13.65 -7.15
C HIS A 361 -9.70 15.09 -7.22
N LEU A 362 -8.62 15.45 -6.52
CA LEU A 362 -7.97 16.75 -6.64
C LEU A 362 -7.41 16.98 -8.05
N ALA A 363 -6.79 15.97 -8.68
CA ALA A 363 -6.32 16.07 -10.06
C ALA A 363 -7.47 16.34 -11.05
N ARG A 364 -8.58 15.61 -10.91
CA ARG A 364 -9.81 15.83 -11.70
C ARG A 364 -10.41 17.22 -11.45
N ALA A 365 -10.44 17.68 -10.19
CA ALA A 365 -10.97 18.99 -9.83
C ALA A 365 -10.09 20.13 -10.37
N ALA A 366 -8.76 19.97 -10.38
CA ALA A 366 -7.85 20.94 -10.98
C ALA A 366 -8.11 21.09 -12.49
N ILE A 367 -8.30 19.98 -13.22
CA ILE A 367 -8.70 20.03 -14.63
C ILE A 367 -10.04 20.74 -14.81
N ALA A 368 -11.04 20.42 -13.98
CA ALA A 368 -12.34 21.09 -14.05
C ALA A 368 -12.22 22.60 -13.80
N ALA A 369 -11.40 23.03 -12.84
CA ALA A 369 -11.13 24.43 -12.56
C ALA A 369 -10.45 25.13 -13.74
N GLU A 370 -9.40 24.52 -14.32
CA GLU A 370 -8.72 25.07 -15.50
C GLU A 370 -9.65 25.18 -16.71
N ARG A 371 -10.53 24.20 -16.93
CA ARG A 371 -11.50 24.23 -18.04
C ARG A 371 -12.62 25.25 -17.82
N ALA A 372 -13.00 25.49 -16.56
CA ALA A 372 -13.99 26.51 -16.20
C ALA A 372 -13.42 27.94 -16.22
N HIS A 373 -12.10 28.11 -16.38
CA HIS A 373 -11.48 29.43 -16.49
C HIS A 373 -11.88 30.12 -17.80
N ALA A 374 -12.66 31.19 -17.66
CA ALA A 374 -13.21 31.99 -18.74
C ALA A 374 -13.02 33.48 -18.44
N ASP A 375 -12.89 34.31 -19.48
CA ASP A 375 -12.75 35.77 -19.35
C ASP A 375 -11.63 36.22 -18.39
N GLY A 376 -10.55 35.43 -18.31
CA GLY A 376 -9.40 35.70 -17.45
C GLY A 376 -9.64 35.45 -15.96
N ARG A 377 -10.75 34.79 -15.57
CA ARG A 377 -11.11 34.53 -14.18
C ARG A 377 -11.57 33.10 -13.94
N TYR A 378 -11.32 32.63 -12.72
CA TYR A 378 -11.89 31.38 -12.21
C TYR A 378 -13.28 31.61 -11.60
N PRO A 379 -14.18 30.61 -11.61
CA PRO A 379 -15.52 30.74 -11.05
C PRO A 379 -15.48 30.86 -9.52
N GLU A 380 -16.53 31.45 -8.93
CA GLU A 380 -16.68 31.52 -7.45
C GLU A 380 -16.78 30.13 -6.82
N ALA A 381 -17.38 29.18 -7.53
CA ALA A 381 -17.57 27.81 -7.09
C ALA A 381 -17.51 26.84 -8.28
N LEU A 382 -17.15 25.59 -8.00
CA LEU A 382 -17.25 24.49 -8.97
C LEU A 382 -18.58 23.74 -8.76
N PRO A 383 -19.32 23.44 -9.83
CA PRO A 383 -20.72 22.97 -9.74
C PRO A 383 -20.88 21.57 -9.13
N SER A 384 -19.80 20.78 -9.02
CA SER A 384 -19.83 19.47 -8.37
C SER A 384 -18.42 19.02 -7.99
N LEU A 385 -18.02 19.28 -6.76
CA LEU A 385 -16.81 18.68 -6.20
C LEU A 385 -17.13 17.27 -5.70
N ALA A 386 -16.20 16.34 -5.93
CA ALA A 386 -16.32 14.99 -5.39
C ALA A 386 -16.34 15.02 -3.86
N GLN A 387 -17.00 14.04 -3.25
CA GLN A 387 -16.85 13.77 -1.82
C GLN A 387 -15.37 13.58 -1.50
N ASP A 388 -14.85 14.24 -0.46
CA ASP A 388 -13.50 13.97 0.02
C ASP A 388 -13.52 12.56 0.65
N PRO A 389 -12.77 11.59 0.11
CA PRO A 389 -12.68 10.25 0.71
C PRO A 389 -12.14 10.30 2.14
N CYS A 390 -11.41 11.38 2.46
CA CYS A 390 -10.77 11.54 3.76
C CYS A 390 -11.51 12.41 4.75
N GLY A 391 -12.60 13.05 4.33
CA GLY A 391 -13.37 13.95 5.16
C GLY A 391 -14.86 13.62 5.16
N THR A 392 -15.59 14.39 5.95
CA THR A 392 -17.06 14.29 6.04
C THR A 392 -17.80 15.05 4.94
N GLY A 393 -17.11 15.97 4.25
CA GLY A 393 -17.67 16.83 3.20
C GLY A 393 -17.01 16.63 1.83
N PRO A 394 -17.44 17.40 0.81
CA PRO A 394 -16.75 17.43 -0.48
C PRO A 394 -15.35 18.02 -0.35
N LEU A 395 -14.52 17.80 -1.38
CA LEU A 395 -13.30 18.57 -1.56
C LEU A 395 -13.59 20.07 -1.48
N VAL A 396 -12.63 20.83 -0.99
CA VAL A 396 -12.76 22.28 -0.83
C VAL A 396 -12.18 22.98 -2.04
N TYR A 397 -12.92 23.95 -2.58
CA TYR A 397 -12.45 24.89 -3.61
C TYR A 397 -12.61 26.30 -3.07
N SER A 398 -11.56 27.11 -3.21
CA SER A 398 -11.58 28.52 -2.88
C SER A 398 -10.92 29.32 -3.98
N ARG A 399 -11.64 30.29 -4.55
CA ARG A 399 -11.07 31.20 -5.54
C ARG A 399 -10.15 32.22 -4.85
N SER A 400 -9.05 32.60 -5.51
CA SER A 400 -8.22 33.70 -5.02
C SER A 400 -9.02 35.02 -4.98
N PRO A 401 -8.67 35.97 -4.09
CA PRO A 401 -9.39 37.24 -3.97
C PRO A 401 -9.42 38.08 -5.25
N ASP A 402 -8.36 38.00 -6.06
CA ASP A 402 -8.25 38.68 -7.36
C ASP A 402 -8.93 37.92 -8.50
N GLY A 403 -9.42 36.70 -8.25
CA GLY A 403 -10.08 35.83 -9.21
C GLY A 403 -9.15 35.18 -10.24
N THR A 404 -7.83 35.41 -10.16
CA THR A 404 -6.86 34.92 -11.14
C THR A 404 -6.25 33.57 -10.79
N GLY A 405 -6.64 32.99 -9.66
CA GLY A 405 -6.20 31.69 -9.18
C GLY A 405 -7.24 31.00 -8.28
N TYR A 406 -6.84 29.87 -7.70
CA TYR A 406 -7.67 29.09 -6.79
C TYR A 406 -6.81 28.18 -5.90
N THR A 407 -7.43 27.67 -4.85
CA THR A 407 -6.93 26.61 -3.99
C THR A 407 -7.92 25.46 -3.98
N LEU A 408 -7.44 24.24 -4.14
CA LEU A 408 -8.16 22.99 -3.91
C LEU A 408 -7.56 22.28 -2.70
N SER A 409 -8.37 21.71 -1.81
CA SER A 409 -7.85 20.95 -0.68
C SER A 409 -8.68 19.73 -0.28
N SER A 410 -7.98 18.78 0.33
CA SER A 410 -8.50 17.62 1.06
C SER A 410 -7.83 17.56 2.44
N VAL A 411 -8.54 17.01 3.43
CA VAL A 411 -8.08 16.88 4.83
C VAL A 411 -7.02 15.79 5.05
N GLY A 412 -6.55 15.12 4.00
CA GLY A 412 -5.38 14.23 4.11
C GLY A 412 -5.61 12.92 4.87
N GLU A 413 -4.52 12.23 5.21
CA GLU A 413 -4.53 10.88 5.81
C GLU A 413 -5.10 10.86 7.24
N ASN A 414 -5.04 11.98 7.96
CA ASN A 414 -5.44 12.11 9.36
C ASN A 414 -6.94 12.45 9.53
N GLY A 415 -7.62 12.84 8.45
CA GLY A 415 -9.04 13.19 8.44
C GLY A 415 -9.38 14.49 9.16
N GLN A 416 -8.40 15.33 9.48
CA GLN A 416 -8.53 16.60 10.18
C GLN A 416 -8.05 17.73 9.28
N ALA A 417 -8.88 18.77 9.13
CA ALA A 417 -8.50 19.97 8.41
C ALA A 417 -7.54 20.81 9.27
N ASP A 418 -6.26 20.42 9.30
CA ASP A 418 -5.22 21.11 10.07
C ASP A 418 -4.72 22.40 9.40
N GLY A 419 -5.10 22.59 8.13
CA GLY A 419 -4.72 23.71 7.28
C GLY A 419 -3.30 23.56 6.71
N PRO A 420 -2.98 24.31 5.64
CA PRO A 420 -1.60 24.46 5.20
C PRO A 420 -0.82 25.23 6.27
N ARG A 421 0.05 24.55 7.02
CA ARG A 421 0.93 25.23 8.00
C ARG A 421 1.93 26.10 7.26
N GLU A 422 1.97 27.39 7.59
CA GLU A 422 3.02 28.31 7.14
C GLU A 422 4.39 27.72 7.52
N GLY A 423 5.27 27.55 6.55
CA GLY A 423 6.56 26.86 6.73
C GLY A 423 7.38 27.48 7.87
N GLY A 424 7.62 26.72 8.94
CA GLY A 424 8.48 27.17 10.05
C GLY A 424 8.28 26.47 11.39
N GLY A 425 7.22 25.68 11.61
CA GLY A 425 6.99 24.98 12.87
C GLY A 425 7.65 23.59 12.94
N ALA A 426 8.48 23.36 13.97
CA ALA A 426 9.02 22.04 14.27
C ALA A 426 7.91 21.08 14.76
N THR A 427 7.98 19.83 14.29
CA THR A 427 7.25 18.62 14.74
C THR A 427 5.73 18.63 14.58
N GLY A 428 5.29 18.39 13.34
CA GLY A 428 3.91 18.06 12.96
C GLY A 428 3.70 18.40 11.50
N GLU A 429 4.11 17.53 10.57
CA GLU A 429 3.83 17.72 9.14
C GLU A 429 2.29 17.67 8.96
N SER A 430 1.68 18.74 8.44
CA SER A 430 0.29 18.69 7.97
C SER A 430 0.25 17.76 6.77
N ASP A 431 -0.66 16.81 6.77
CA ASP A 431 -0.90 15.84 5.69
C ASP A 431 -2.09 16.23 4.80
N ASP A 432 -2.64 17.43 5.01
CA ASP A 432 -3.59 18.06 4.09
C ASP A 432 -3.00 18.09 2.67
N LEU A 433 -3.81 17.66 1.70
CA LEU A 433 -3.44 17.74 0.30
C LEU A 433 -3.94 19.07 -0.24
N VAL A 434 -3.03 20.01 -0.54
CA VAL A 434 -3.37 21.35 -1.02
C VAL A 434 -2.75 21.61 -2.39
N ILE A 435 -3.58 22.00 -3.36
CA ILE A 435 -3.18 22.36 -4.71
C ILE A 435 -3.54 23.83 -4.95
N THR A 436 -2.55 24.66 -5.30
CA THR A 436 -2.74 26.10 -5.46
C THR A 436 -2.35 26.55 -6.87
N ARG A 437 -3.31 27.15 -7.59
CA ARG A 437 -3.07 27.92 -8.81
C ARG A 437 -2.78 29.37 -8.42
N ARG A 438 -1.55 29.82 -8.64
CA ARG A 438 -1.18 31.24 -8.49
C ARG A 438 -1.53 32.02 -9.76
N GLY A 439 -2.10 33.21 -9.58
CA GLY A 439 -2.34 34.16 -10.66
C GLY A 439 -1.08 34.52 -11.43
N SER A 440 -1.23 34.89 -12.70
CA SER A 440 -0.14 35.28 -13.62
C SER A 440 0.64 36.53 -13.19
N TYR A 441 0.32 37.15 -12.05
CA TYR A 441 0.89 38.40 -11.55
C TYR A 441 1.97 38.22 -10.46
N ALA A 442 2.42 36.98 -10.21
CA ALA A 442 3.53 36.71 -9.30
C ALA A 442 4.78 36.25 -10.08
N MET A 443 5.41 37.17 -10.81
CA MET A 443 6.86 37.17 -11.07
C MET A 443 7.44 38.53 -10.70
#